data_AF-A0A4R6J1V6-F1
#
_entry.id   AF-A0A4R6J1V6-F1
#
_cell.length_a   1.000
_cell.length_b   1.000
_cell.length_c   1.000
_cell.angle_alpha   90.00
_cell.angle_beta   90.00
_cell.angle_gamma   90.00
#
_symmetry.space_group_name_H-M   'P 1'
#
loop_
_entity.id
_entity.type
_entity.pdbx_description
1 polymer ?
#
loop_
_entity_poly.entity_id
_entity_poly.type
_entity_poly.pdbx_seq_one_letter_code
_entity_poly.pdbx_strand_id
1 'polypeptide(L)'
;MVDRRKFKGTSIFRVFKNLIELELREIEDYLNEISTDLADKQQRLDEDYKNANAQVQDDPEFDPHFFFEDDLHKYFKVFPVYTFNPLLLTLYGQFETWLKKLCDLDHRKGFSKVKVSDLAGSNYIEKSRKYMELIAEVSVSATDKNWIRITEIQKIRNCIAHNNSNIVKNRQIAIEKQELYNILLNDSRFNFNKERGDFYIKDKEFLFEVINLMKLYLFDLIEQLQIRKVIAKNTTMPFDNAIWGQEKTETLLKQVISSLDLFDKNEIRTDESKDTDLKASIRGTFESMTFNLTKLYSFFSSGKWDVVDQKYIVDERENGLKKLKGIYGIKDEKQQAT
;
A
#
# COMPACT_ATOMS: atom_id res chain seq x y z
N MET A 1 29.15 9.66 24.38
CA MET A 1 28.70 10.35 23.16
C MET A 1 28.31 9.28 22.15
N VAL A 2 26.99 9.06 21.96
CA VAL A 2 26.49 7.95 21.14
C VAL A 2 26.75 8.24 19.66
N ASP A 3 27.42 7.31 18.99
CA ASP A 3 27.80 7.41 17.58
C ASP A 3 26.56 7.55 16.68
N ARG A 4 26.38 8.74 16.10
CA ARG A 4 25.29 9.10 15.19
C ARG A 4 25.22 8.21 13.93
N ARG A 5 26.24 7.38 13.66
CA ARG A 5 26.22 6.40 12.55
C ARG A 5 25.43 5.13 12.84
N LYS A 6 25.12 4.79 14.11
CA LYS A 6 24.23 3.65 14.42
C LYS A 6 22.75 3.92 14.13
N PHE A 7 22.36 5.18 13.90
CA PHE A 7 20.99 5.55 13.52
C PHE A 7 20.68 5.36 12.02
N LYS A 8 21.63 4.88 11.20
CA LYS A 8 21.47 4.68 9.74
C LYS A 8 20.69 3.42 9.32
N GLY A 9 20.10 2.65 10.24
CA GLY A 9 19.65 1.29 9.95
C GLY A 9 18.15 0.99 9.99
N THR A 10 17.28 1.89 10.46
CA THR A 10 15.83 1.59 10.50
C THR A 10 15.18 2.17 9.27
N SER A 11 15.00 1.35 8.24
CA SER A 11 14.14 1.69 7.10
C SER A 11 12.82 2.24 7.64
N ILE A 12 12.35 3.40 7.13
CA ILE A 12 11.09 4.04 7.55
C ILE A 12 9.92 3.04 7.55
N PHE A 13 9.97 2.07 6.65
CA PHE A 13 9.04 0.96 6.56
C PHE A 13 9.09 -0.01 7.74
N ARG A 14 10.27 -0.26 8.31
CA ARG A 14 10.42 -1.04 9.55
C ARG A 14 9.85 -0.27 10.74
N VAL A 15 10.03 1.07 10.78
CA VAL A 15 9.37 1.91 11.79
C VAL A 15 7.85 1.79 11.66
N PHE A 16 7.32 1.89 10.44
CA PHE A 16 5.87 1.76 10.20
C PHE A 16 5.34 0.37 10.59
N LYS A 17 6.01 -0.72 10.21
CA LYS A 17 5.63 -2.08 10.63
C LYS A 17 5.55 -2.19 12.16
N ASN A 18 6.58 -1.71 12.86
CA ASN A 18 6.61 -1.75 14.32
C ASN A 18 5.50 -0.91 14.96
N LEU A 19 5.20 0.27 14.41
CA LEU A 19 4.12 1.13 14.92
C LEU A 19 2.74 0.52 14.69
N ILE A 20 2.49 -0.03 13.49
CA ILE A 20 1.26 -0.76 13.19
C ILE A 20 1.11 -1.95 14.14
N GLU A 21 2.19 -2.72 14.35
CA GLU A 21 2.16 -3.87 15.24
C GLU A 21 1.86 -3.49 16.68
N LEU A 22 2.48 -2.42 17.18
CA LEU A 22 2.25 -1.92 18.52
C LEU A 22 0.79 -1.49 18.70
N GLU A 23 0.28 -0.63 17.83
CA GLU A 23 -1.08 -0.10 17.94
C GLU A 23 -2.14 -1.20 17.80
N LEU A 24 -1.94 -2.17 16.89
CA LEU A 24 -2.88 -3.29 16.77
C LEU A 24 -2.82 -4.20 18.00
N ARG A 25 -1.64 -4.44 18.57
CA ARG A 25 -1.49 -5.22 19.81
C ARG A 25 -2.18 -4.55 20.99
N GLU A 26 -2.05 -3.23 21.14
CA GLU A 26 -2.74 -2.48 22.20
C GLU A 26 -4.27 -2.65 22.11
N ILE A 27 -4.82 -2.69 20.90
CA ILE A 27 -6.25 -2.94 20.69
C ILE A 27 -6.60 -4.41 20.96
N GLU A 28 -5.75 -5.37 20.58
CA GLU A 28 -5.93 -6.80 20.91
C GLU A 28 -5.94 -7.03 22.43
N ASP A 29 -5.02 -6.40 23.16
CA ASP A 29 -4.92 -6.48 24.62
C ASP A 29 -6.18 -5.90 25.27
N TYR A 30 -6.60 -4.69 24.85
CA TYR A 30 -7.85 -4.07 25.29
C TYR A 30 -9.08 -4.93 25.02
N LEU A 31 -9.19 -5.51 23.81
CA LEU A 31 -10.27 -6.40 23.44
C LEU A 31 -10.30 -7.64 24.34
N ASN A 32 -9.14 -8.23 24.63
CA ASN A 32 -9.04 -9.38 25.52
C ASN A 32 -9.48 -9.06 26.94
N GLU A 33 -9.04 -7.94 27.51
CA GLU A 33 -9.43 -7.52 28.85
C GLU A 33 -10.94 -7.35 28.96
N ILE A 34 -11.56 -6.56 28.06
CA ILE A 34 -13.01 -6.32 28.12
C ILE A 34 -13.82 -7.56 27.84
N SER A 35 -13.38 -8.38 26.87
CA SER A 35 -14.14 -9.58 26.54
C SER A 35 -14.07 -10.62 27.65
N THR A 36 -12.96 -10.67 28.40
CA THR A 36 -12.82 -11.56 29.56
C THR A 36 -13.75 -11.12 30.68
N ASP A 37 -13.75 -9.82 31.03
CA ASP A 37 -14.68 -9.27 32.05
C ASP A 37 -16.16 -9.50 31.66
N LEU A 38 -16.50 -9.35 30.38
CA LEU A 38 -17.85 -9.63 29.88
C LEU A 38 -18.19 -11.12 29.97
N ALA A 39 -17.27 -12.00 29.57
CA ALA A 39 -17.47 -13.45 29.63
C ALA A 39 -17.65 -13.94 31.08
N ASP A 40 -16.85 -13.42 32.01
CA ASP A 40 -16.96 -13.74 33.44
C ASP A 40 -18.34 -13.34 33.99
N LYS A 41 -18.85 -12.17 33.60
CA LYS A 41 -20.20 -11.71 34.00
C LYS A 41 -21.31 -12.56 33.40
N GLN A 42 -21.17 -12.93 32.12
CA GLN A 42 -22.12 -13.83 31.45
C GLN A 42 -22.13 -15.21 32.09
N GLN A 43 -20.96 -15.77 32.40
CA GLN A 43 -20.85 -17.08 33.04
C GLN A 43 -21.47 -17.09 34.44
N ARG A 44 -21.18 -16.08 35.28
CA ARG A 44 -21.77 -15.97 36.62
C ARG A 44 -23.29 -15.87 36.54
N LEU A 45 -23.81 -15.04 35.64
CA LEU A 45 -25.26 -14.92 35.45
C LEU A 45 -25.89 -16.23 34.99
N ASP A 46 -25.26 -16.95 34.06
CA ASP A 46 -25.74 -18.26 33.60
C ASP A 46 -25.75 -19.29 34.75
N GLU A 47 -24.77 -19.26 35.64
CA GLU A 47 -24.71 -20.11 36.83
C GLU A 47 -25.81 -19.74 37.84
N ASP A 48 -25.98 -18.45 38.14
CA ASP A 48 -27.02 -17.94 39.03
C ASP A 48 -28.43 -18.27 38.52
N TYR A 49 -28.67 -18.09 37.21
CA TYR A 49 -29.92 -18.43 36.55
C TYR A 49 -30.23 -19.93 36.60
N LYS A 50 -29.22 -20.79 36.37
CA LYS A 50 -29.37 -22.24 36.49
C LYS A 50 -29.69 -22.67 37.93
N ASN A 51 -29.01 -22.07 38.91
CA ASN A 51 -29.24 -22.35 40.33
C ASN A 51 -30.65 -21.93 40.75
N ALA A 52 -31.11 -20.74 40.34
CA ALA A 52 -32.45 -20.25 40.60
C ALA A 52 -33.53 -21.12 39.94
N ASN A 53 -33.32 -21.55 38.70
CA ASN A 53 -34.24 -22.48 38.02
C ASN A 53 -34.34 -23.85 38.69
N ALA A 54 -33.27 -24.35 39.30
CA ALA A 54 -33.32 -25.60 40.05
C ALA A 54 -34.21 -25.48 41.32
N GLN A 55 -34.30 -24.28 41.89
CA GLN A 55 -35.11 -24.00 43.10
C GLN A 55 -36.61 -23.78 42.81
N VAL A 56 -37.00 -23.59 41.54
CA VAL A 56 -38.42 -23.45 41.12
C VAL A 56 -39.25 -24.70 41.44
N GLN A 57 -38.61 -25.87 41.61
CA GLN A 57 -39.31 -27.07 42.05
C GLN A 57 -39.92 -26.94 43.46
N ASP A 58 -39.40 -26.04 44.29
CA ASP A 58 -39.82 -25.85 45.68
C ASP A 58 -40.81 -24.67 45.87
N ASP A 59 -40.91 -23.75 44.92
CA ASP A 59 -41.85 -22.61 44.93
C ASP A 59 -42.39 -22.30 43.51
N PRO A 60 -43.61 -22.74 43.17
CA PRO A 60 -44.23 -22.51 41.86
C PRO A 60 -44.54 -21.06 41.52
N GLU A 61 -44.53 -20.13 42.50
CA GLU A 61 -44.74 -18.70 42.25
C GLU A 61 -43.44 -17.95 41.92
N PHE A 62 -42.27 -18.58 42.15
CA PHE A 62 -40.98 -18.03 41.78
C PHE A 62 -40.70 -18.22 40.28
N ASP A 63 -40.65 -17.12 39.53
CA ASP A 63 -40.24 -17.10 38.12
C ASP A 63 -38.83 -16.48 37.97
N PRO A 64 -37.77 -17.30 37.91
CA PRO A 64 -36.40 -16.82 37.71
C PRO A 64 -36.27 -15.97 36.45
N HIS A 65 -37.03 -16.24 35.39
CA HIS A 65 -36.92 -15.45 34.17
C HIS A 65 -37.25 -13.99 34.45
N PHE A 66 -38.30 -13.70 35.21
CA PHE A 66 -38.66 -12.34 35.57
C PHE A 66 -37.55 -11.64 36.37
N PHE A 67 -36.88 -12.36 37.28
CA PHE A 67 -35.80 -11.80 38.10
C PHE A 67 -34.51 -11.52 37.31
N PHE A 68 -34.20 -12.33 36.30
CA PHE A 68 -32.94 -12.23 35.56
C PHE A 68 -33.07 -11.57 34.17
N GLU A 69 -34.29 -11.21 33.73
CA GLU A 69 -34.54 -10.65 32.39
C GLU A 69 -33.65 -9.43 32.08
N ASP A 70 -33.57 -8.49 33.02
CA ASP A 70 -32.79 -7.25 32.86
C ASP A 70 -31.29 -7.53 32.71
N ASP A 71 -30.73 -8.43 33.53
CA ASP A 71 -29.32 -8.78 33.50
C ASP A 71 -28.97 -9.63 32.27
N LEU A 72 -29.87 -10.53 31.86
CA LEU A 72 -29.72 -11.29 30.61
C LEU A 72 -29.70 -10.35 29.41
N HIS A 73 -30.64 -9.40 29.35
CA HIS A 73 -30.67 -8.39 28.30
C HIS A 73 -29.39 -7.54 28.30
N LYS A 74 -28.95 -7.13 29.49
CA LYS A 74 -27.77 -6.29 29.68
C LYS A 74 -26.49 -6.98 29.22
N TYR A 75 -26.18 -8.16 29.73
CA TYR A 75 -24.88 -8.81 29.47
C TYR A 75 -24.83 -9.60 28.15
N PHE A 76 -25.95 -10.13 27.64
CA PHE A 76 -25.95 -10.92 26.40
C PHE A 76 -26.32 -10.13 25.15
N LYS A 77 -26.84 -8.90 25.30
CA LYS A 77 -27.20 -8.03 24.18
C LYS A 77 -26.62 -6.63 24.29
N VAL A 78 -26.96 -5.88 25.34
CA VAL A 78 -26.57 -4.45 25.45
C VAL A 78 -25.06 -4.31 25.46
N PHE A 79 -24.36 -5.01 26.35
CA PHE A 79 -22.91 -4.88 26.50
C PHE A 79 -22.15 -5.32 25.24
N PRO A 80 -22.42 -6.49 24.62
CA PRO A 80 -21.83 -6.84 23.32
C PRO A 80 -22.00 -5.76 22.25
N VAL A 81 -23.21 -5.19 22.13
CA VAL A 81 -23.50 -4.11 21.16
C VAL A 81 -22.62 -2.89 21.43
N TYR A 82 -22.54 -2.42 22.68
CA TYR A 82 -21.78 -1.22 23.03
C TYR A 82 -20.27 -1.45 23.14
N THR A 83 -19.81 -2.70 23.15
CA THR A 83 -18.39 -3.05 23.14
C THR A 83 -17.89 -3.32 21.72
N PHE A 84 -18.47 -4.31 21.03
CA PHE A 84 -17.86 -4.84 19.80
C PHE A 84 -18.17 -4.01 18.56
N ASN A 85 -19.39 -3.48 18.43
CA ASN A 85 -19.75 -2.67 17.26
C ASN A 85 -18.91 -1.38 17.17
N PRO A 86 -18.77 -0.57 18.25
CA PRO A 86 -17.88 0.59 18.24
C PRO A 86 -16.42 0.22 18.00
N LEU A 87 -15.93 -0.89 18.58
CA LEU A 87 -14.57 -1.35 18.34
C LEU A 87 -14.28 -1.66 16.87
N LEU A 88 -15.24 -2.24 16.14
CA LEU A 88 -15.09 -2.42 14.69
C LEU A 88 -14.93 -1.07 13.96
N LEU A 89 -15.68 -0.04 14.37
CA LEU A 89 -15.56 1.30 13.78
C LEU A 89 -14.14 1.87 14.01
N THR A 90 -13.64 1.74 15.24
CA THR A 90 -12.29 2.18 15.62
C THR A 90 -11.21 1.46 14.82
N LEU A 91 -11.29 0.13 14.71
CA LEU A 91 -10.35 -0.66 13.91
C LEU A 91 -10.32 -0.21 12.45
N TYR A 92 -11.48 0.03 11.84
CA TYR A 92 -11.56 0.52 10.46
C TYR A 92 -11.00 1.93 10.29
N GLY A 93 -11.25 2.82 11.25
CA GLY A 93 -10.65 4.17 11.25
C GLY A 93 -9.12 4.12 11.35
N GLN A 94 -8.59 3.19 12.14
CA GLN A 94 -7.15 2.99 12.26
C GLN A 94 -6.54 2.45 10.97
N PHE A 95 -7.21 1.48 10.35
CA PHE A 95 -6.81 0.94 9.06
C PHE A 95 -6.78 2.01 7.96
N GLU A 96 -7.82 2.85 7.86
CA GLU A 96 -7.86 3.99 6.94
C GLU A 96 -6.70 4.96 7.17
N THR A 97 -6.41 5.25 8.45
CA THR A 97 -5.31 6.13 8.83
C THR A 97 -3.96 5.56 8.40
N TRP A 98 -3.73 4.26 8.56
CA TRP A 98 -2.49 3.62 8.11
C TRP A 98 -2.36 3.57 6.60
N LEU A 99 -3.43 3.26 5.87
CA LEU A 99 -3.43 3.32 4.41
C LEU A 99 -3.09 4.72 3.91
N LYS A 100 -3.66 5.76 4.53
CA LYS A 100 -3.32 7.16 4.24
C LYS A 100 -1.84 7.43 4.47
N LYS A 101 -1.32 7.09 5.66
CA LYS A 101 0.09 7.28 6.01
C LYS A 101 1.03 6.58 5.00
N LEU A 102 0.68 5.38 4.54
CA LEU A 102 1.47 4.65 3.54
C LEU A 102 1.43 5.32 2.16
N CYS A 103 0.27 5.77 1.70
CA CYS A 103 0.17 6.49 0.43
C CYS A 103 0.93 7.83 0.48
N ASP A 104 0.79 8.57 1.59
CA ASP A 104 1.51 9.84 1.81
C ASP A 104 3.03 9.60 1.86
N LEU A 105 3.48 8.50 2.46
CA LEU A 105 4.89 8.11 2.48
C LEU A 105 5.42 7.87 1.06
N ASP A 106 4.70 7.14 0.22
CA ASP A 106 5.08 6.92 -1.18
C ASP A 106 5.10 8.24 -1.97
N HIS A 107 4.06 9.06 -1.84
CA HIS A 107 4.00 10.37 -2.50
C HIS A 107 5.19 11.27 -2.12
N ARG A 108 5.56 11.32 -0.83
CA ARG A 108 6.70 12.12 -0.34
C ARG A 108 8.05 11.66 -0.88
N LYS A 109 8.18 10.42 -1.34
CA LYS A 109 9.40 9.98 -2.03
C LYS A 109 9.56 10.62 -3.41
N GLY A 110 8.55 11.33 -3.92
CA GLY A 110 8.66 12.19 -5.08
C GLY A 110 8.50 11.50 -6.44
N PHE A 111 8.05 10.24 -6.45
CA PHE A 111 7.87 9.48 -7.70
C PHE A 111 6.58 9.83 -8.45
N SER A 112 5.62 10.47 -7.79
CA SER A 112 4.37 10.92 -8.40
C SER A 112 3.92 12.25 -7.83
N LYS A 113 3.39 13.12 -8.69
CA LYS A 113 2.72 14.37 -8.29
C LYS A 113 1.25 14.15 -7.86
N VAL A 114 0.70 12.98 -8.18
CA VAL A 114 -0.68 12.60 -7.85
C VAL A 114 -0.75 12.20 -6.38
N LYS A 115 -1.76 12.69 -5.66
CA LYS A 115 -2.11 12.29 -4.30
C LYS A 115 -3.35 11.40 -4.31
N VAL A 116 -3.56 10.64 -3.24
CA VAL A 116 -4.80 9.86 -3.05
C VAL A 116 -6.05 10.74 -3.12
N SER A 117 -5.97 11.98 -2.63
CA SER A 117 -7.06 12.96 -2.69
C SER A 117 -7.52 13.27 -4.11
N ASP A 118 -6.62 13.13 -5.08
CA ASP A 118 -6.86 13.50 -6.47
C ASP A 118 -7.58 12.39 -7.23
N LEU A 119 -7.68 11.19 -6.64
CA LEU A 119 -8.41 10.06 -7.20
C LEU A 119 -9.92 10.23 -6.99
N ALA A 120 -10.72 9.88 -8.00
CA ALA A 120 -12.18 9.92 -7.94
C ALA A 120 -12.75 8.87 -6.95
N GLY A 121 -13.93 9.17 -6.39
CA GLY A 121 -14.67 8.31 -5.45
C GLY A 121 -14.86 8.93 -4.06
N SER A 122 -15.60 8.25 -3.18
CA SER A 122 -15.81 8.68 -1.78
C SER A 122 -15.18 7.71 -0.75
N ASN A 123 -14.99 6.44 -1.13
CA ASN A 123 -14.39 5.42 -0.27
C ASN A 123 -12.87 5.57 -0.22
N TYR A 124 -12.34 6.05 0.91
CA TYR A 124 -10.91 6.30 1.06
C TYR A 124 -10.07 5.02 0.97
N ILE A 125 -10.54 3.90 1.54
CA ILE A 125 -9.85 2.60 1.49
C ILE A 125 -9.67 2.16 0.03
N GLU A 126 -10.73 2.26 -0.78
CA GLU A 126 -10.68 1.92 -2.19
C GLU A 126 -9.77 2.86 -2.99
N LYS A 127 -9.79 4.17 -2.70
CA LYS A 127 -8.85 5.13 -3.29
C LYS A 127 -7.40 4.78 -2.94
N SER A 128 -7.12 4.43 -1.69
CA SER A 128 -5.79 4.01 -1.26
C SER A 128 -5.34 2.76 -2.01
N ARG A 129 -6.19 1.75 -2.18
CA ARG A 129 -5.85 0.58 -3.01
C ARG A 129 -5.56 0.97 -4.46
N LYS A 130 -6.42 1.78 -5.08
CA LYS A 130 -6.22 2.30 -6.45
C LYS A 130 -4.92 3.08 -6.59
N TYR A 131 -4.59 3.90 -5.59
CA TYR A 131 -3.32 4.61 -5.53
C TYR A 131 -2.15 3.62 -5.51
N MET A 132 -2.19 2.61 -4.63
CA MET A 132 -1.13 1.62 -4.52
C MET A 132 -0.91 0.86 -5.84
N GLU A 133 -2.00 0.46 -6.49
CA GLU A 133 -1.95 -0.32 -7.73
C GLU A 133 -1.50 0.53 -8.93
N LEU A 134 -2.09 1.71 -9.13
CA LEU A 134 -1.90 2.49 -10.37
C LEU A 134 -0.77 3.52 -10.28
N ILE A 135 -0.53 4.07 -9.09
CA ILE A 135 0.43 5.17 -8.89
C ILE A 135 1.70 4.66 -8.21
N ALA A 136 1.53 3.88 -7.14
CA ALA A 136 2.67 3.24 -6.48
C ALA A 136 3.16 2.00 -7.24
N GLU A 137 2.43 1.53 -8.26
CA GLU A 137 2.77 0.37 -9.10
C GLU A 137 3.10 -0.87 -8.26
N VAL A 138 2.41 -1.03 -7.14
CA VAL A 138 2.52 -2.18 -6.23
C VAL A 138 1.64 -3.30 -6.77
N SER A 139 2.21 -4.50 -6.84
CA SER A 139 1.41 -5.70 -7.11
C SER A 139 0.54 -6.02 -5.89
N VAL A 140 -0.75 -5.70 -5.99
CA VAL A 140 -1.74 -5.98 -4.94
C VAL A 140 -2.35 -7.37 -5.06
N SER A 141 -2.01 -8.15 -6.10
CA SER A 141 -2.64 -9.46 -6.37
C SER A 141 -2.46 -10.47 -5.24
N ALA A 142 -1.30 -10.44 -4.56
CA ALA A 142 -1.03 -11.26 -3.39
C ALA A 142 -2.02 -11.03 -2.23
N THR A 143 -2.67 -9.86 -2.22
CA THR A 143 -3.60 -9.44 -1.16
C THR A 143 -5.07 -9.61 -1.52
N ASP A 144 -5.40 -10.14 -2.70
CA ASP A 144 -6.78 -10.13 -3.21
C ASP A 144 -7.77 -10.87 -2.31
N LYS A 145 -7.38 -12.00 -1.73
CA LYS A 145 -8.23 -12.73 -0.77
C LYS A 145 -8.51 -11.90 0.48
N ASN A 146 -7.44 -11.33 1.07
CA ASN A 146 -7.55 -10.46 2.25
C ASN A 146 -8.42 -9.24 1.94
N TRP A 147 -8.27 -8.68 0.74
CA TRP A 147 -9.06 -7.54 0.30
C TRP A 147 -10.54 -7.85 0.13
N ILE A 148 -10.90 -8.97 -0.50
CA ILE A 148 -12.30 -9.38 -0.63
C ILE A 148 -12.93 -9.40 0.76
N ARG A 149 -12.26 -10.03 1.73
CA ARG A 149 -12.74 -10.08 3.11
C ARG A 149 -12.80 -8.70 3.78
N ILE A 150 -11.80 -7.85 3.59
CA ILE A 150 -11.81 -6.45 4.08
C ILE A 150 -13.01 -5.68 3.51
N THR A 151 -13.37 -5.89 2.23
CA THR A 151 -14.53 -5.23 1.63
C THR A 151 -15.87 -5.77 2.14
N GLU A 152 -15.97 -7.05 2.45
CA GLU A 152 -17.15 -7.62 3.13
C GLU A 152 -17.33 -7.00 4.51
N ILE A 153 -16.27 -6.98 5.31
CA ILE A 153 -16.30 -6.41 6.65
C ILE A 153 -16.56 -4.89 6.58
N GLN A 154 -16.09 -4.19 5.54
CA GLN A 154 -16.42 -2.78 5.32
C GLN A 154 -17.94 -2.57 5.16
N LYS A 155 -18.64 -3.50 4.49
CA LYS A 155 -20.11 -3.44 4.36
C LYS A 155 -20.80 -3.60 5.71
N ILE A 156 -20.32 -4.53 6.54
CA ILE A 156 -20.81 -4.73 7.92
C ILE A 156 -20.60 -3.45 8.73
N ARG A 157 -19.38 -2.89 8.71
CA ARG A 157 -19.02 -1.64 9.37
C ARG A 157 -19.93 -0.49 8.95
N ASN A 158 -20.16 -0.33 7.66
CA ASN A 158 -21.02 0.73 7.12
C ASN A 158 -22.47 0.55 7.57
N CYS A 159 -22.94 -0.69 7.69
CA CYS A 159 -24.27 -1.00 8.19
C CYS A 159 -24.43 -0.64 9.68
N ILE A 160 -23.41 -0.91 10.49
CA ILE A 160 -23.35 -0.50 11.91
C ILE A 160 -23.38 1.03 12.01
N ALA A 161 -22.49 1.71 11.27
CA ALA A 161 -22.31 3.16 11.36
C ALA A 161 -23.51 3.97 10.83
N HIS A 162 -24.17 3.50 9.77
CA HIS A 162 -25.15 4.31 9.03
C HIS A 162 -26.58 3.75 9.04
N ASN A 163 -26.78 2.48 9.41
CA ASN A 163 -28.11 1.86 9.43
C ASN A 163 -28.44 1.19 10.76
N ASN A 164 -27.84 1.67 11.85
CA ASN A 164 -28.08 1.17 13.21
C ASN A 164 -27.99 -0.36 13.34
N SER A 165 -27.05 -0.98 12.61
CA SER A 165 -26.88 -2.44 12.53
C SER A 165 -28.13 -3.19 12.05
N ASN A 166 -28.91 -2.59 11.15
CA ASN A 166 -30.02 -3.25 10.47
C ASN A 166 -29.68 -3.42 8.98
N ILE A 167 -29.89 -4.59 8.39
CA ILE A 167 -29.55 -4.82 6.96
C ILE A 167 -30.60 -4.28 5.98
N VAL A 168 -31.80 -3.94 6.45
CA VAL A 168 -32.90 -3.45 5.63
C VAL A 168 -32.67 -1.97 5.31
N LYS A 169 -32.02 -1.73 4.16
CA LYS A 169 -31.82 -0.38 3.62
C LYS A 169 -33.01 0.09 2.78
N ASN A 170 -33.64 -0.85 2.09
CA ASN A 170 -34.85 -0.62 1.29
C ASN A 170 -35.92 -1.64 1.69
N ARG A 171 -37.05 -1.14 2.21
CA ARG A 171 -38.18 -1.96 2.66
C ARG A 171 -38.91 -2.71 1.53
N GLN A 172 -38.69 -2.32 0.27
CA GLN A 172 -39.24 -3.01 -0.89
C GLN A 172 -38.47 -4.31 -1.23
N ILE A 173 -37.26 -4.47 -0.70
CA ILE A 173 -36.43 -5.65 -0.92
C ILE A 173 -36.63 -6.58 0.27
N ALA A 174 -37.01 -7.83 -0.02
CA ALA A 174 -37.16 -8.86 1.00
C ALA A 174 -35.85 -9.09 1.78
N ILE A 175 -35.95 -9.43 3.06
CA ILE A 175 -34.80 -9.46 3.99
C ILE A 175 -33.73 -10.46 3.53
N GLU A 176 -34.15 -11.60 3.00
CA GLU A 176 -33.29 -12.66 2.46
C GLU A 176 -32.51 -12.25 1.20
N LYS A 177 -32.93 -11.16 0.53
CA LYS A 177 -32.27 -10.60 -0.65
C LYS A 177 -31.35 -9.42 -0.33
N GLN A 178 -31.27 -9.01 0.94
CA GLN A 178 -30.36 -7.95 1.36
C GLN A 178 -28.90 -8.42 1.27
N GLU A 179 -28.00 -7.52 0.87
CA GLU A 179 -26.59 -7.82 0.56
C GLU A 179 -25.85 -8.54 1.70
N LEU A 180 -26.15 -8.21 2.96
CA LEU A 180 -25.49 -8.77 4.13
C LEU A 180 -26.15 -10.04 4.69
N TYR A 181 -27.32 -10.45 4.16
CA TYR A 181 -28.12 -11.52 4.74
C TYR A 181 -27.33 -12.84 4.87
N ASN A 182 -26.75 -13.30 3.76
CA ASN A 182 -26.00 -14.56 3.74
C ASN A 182 -24.71 -14.50 4.56
N ILE A 183 -24.06 -13.33 4.60
CA ILE A 183 -22.83 -13.13 5.37
C ILE A 183 -23.13 -13.28 6.86
N LEU A 184 -24.17 -12.61 7.35
CA LEU A 184 -24.57 -12.67 8.76
C LEU A 184 -25.22 -13.99 9.15
N LEU A 185 -25.92 -14.65 8.21
CA LEU A 185 -26.55 -15.95 8.45
C LEU A 185 -25.51 -17.07 8.65
N ASN A 186 -24.41 -17.03 7.89
CA ASN A 186 -23.41 -18.09 7.88
C ASN A 186 -22.28 -17.88 8.90
N ASP A 187 -22.27 -16.75 9.61
CA ASP A 187 -21.24 -16.43 10.58
C ASP A 187 -21.82 -16.44 12.00
N SER A 188 -21.50 -17.50 12.75
CA SER A 188 -22.02 -17.74 14.09
C SER A 188 -21.57 -16.71 15.13
N ARG A 189 -20.61 -15.83 14.78
CA ARG A 189 -20.10 -14.76 15.65
C ARG A 189 -21.01 -13.54 15.71
N PHE A 190 -22.07 -13.53 14.90
CA PHE A 190 -23.14 -12.53 14.95
C PHE A 190 -24.37 -13.07 15.64
N ASN A 191 -25.10 -12.19 16.32
CA ASN A 191 -26.50 -12.40 16.59
C ASN A 191 -27.28 -11.69 15.48
N PHE A 192 -28.08 -12.43 14.71
CA PHE A 192 -28.82 -11.91 13.57
C PHE A 192 -30.31 -12.27 13.66
N ASN A 193 -31.16 -11.25 13.72
CA ASN A 193 -32.60 -11.41 13.67
C ASN A 193 -33.09 -11.45 12.21
N LYS A 194 -33.47 -12.65 11.74
CA LYS A 194 -33.87 -12.90 10.35
C LYS A 194 -35.21 -12.25 9.96
N GLU A 195 -36.04 -11.90 10.94
CA GLU A 195 -37.36 -11.30 10.72
C GLU A 195 -37.31 -9.78 10.66
N ARG A 196 -36.40 -9.17 11.44
CA ARG A 196 -36.27 -7.71 11.55
C ARG A 196 -35.07 -7.14 10.80
N GLY A 197 -34.07 -7.97 10.51
CA GLY A 197 -32.82 -7.56 9.88
C GLY A 197 -31.79 -6.95 10.84
N ASP A 198 -32.12 -6.82 12.13
CA ASP A 198 -31.22 -6.30 13.17
C ASP A 198 -30.11 -7.32 13.48
N PHE A 199 -28.88 -6.84 13.68
CA PHE A 199 -27.76 -7.69 14.08
C PHE A 199 -26.80 -6.99 15.04
N TYR A 200 -25.96 -7.78 15.70
CA TYR A 200 -24.78 -7.27 16.42
C TYR A 200 -23.68 -8.32 16.48
N ILE A 201 -22.43 -7.88 16.64
CA ILE A 201 -21.31 -8.76 16.91
C ILE A 201 -21.45 -9.28 18.34
N LYS A 202 -21.41 -10.60 18.55
CA LYS A 202 -21.50 -11.20 19.89
C LYS A 202 -20.21 -11.90 20.33
N ASP A 203 -19.28 -12.12 19.40
CA ASP A 203 -18.06 -12.87 19.65
C ASP A 203 -16.84 -12.04 19.25
N LYS A 204 -15.89 -11.93 20.19
CA LYS A 204 -14.62 -11.21 20.05
C LYS A 204 -13.74 -11.76 18.92
N GLU A 205 -13.87 -13.05 18.60
CA GLU A 205 -13.07 -13.71 17.56
C GLU A 205 -13.29 -13.08 16.18
N PHE A 206 -14.43 -12.42 15.95
CA PHE A 206 -14.65 -11.62 14.75
C PHE A 206 -13.69 -10.43 14.69
N LEU A 207 -13.48 -9.72 15.80
CA LEU A 207 -12.58 -8.56 15.84
C LEU A 207 -11.11 -8.98 15.76
N PHE A 208 -10.73 -10.12 16.33
CA PHE A 208 -9.38 -10.69 16.13
C PHE A 208 -9.11 -11.02 14.66
N GLU A 209 -10.09 -11.58 13.95
CA GLU A 209 -9.97 -11.78 12.49
C GLU A 209 -9.71 -10.46 11.77
N VAL A 210 -10.48 -9.41 12.11
CA VAL A 210 -10.34 -8.07 11.51
C VAL A 210 -8.93 -7.52 11.74
N ILE A 211 -8.42 -7.59 12.97
CA ILE A 211 -7.08 -7.11 13.32
C ILE A 211 -6.00 -7.84 12.52
N ASN A 212 -6.08 -9.17 12.46
CA ASN A 212 -5.13 -9.97 11.71
C ASN A 212 -5.17 -9.66 10.20
N LEU A 213 -6.36 -9.51 9.62
CA LEU A 213 -6.52 -9.14 8.21
C LEU A 213 -5.90 -7.77 7.90
N MET A 214 -6.13 -6.78 8.77
CA MET A 214 -5.53 -5.44 8.63
C MET A 214 -4.02 -5.52 8.73
N LYS A 215 -3.48 -6.28 9.69
CA LYS A 215 -2.04 -6.49 9.87
C LYS A 215 -1.40 -7.09 8.63
N LEU A 216 -1.93 -8.21 8.15
CA LEU A 216 -1.42 -8.91 6.96
C LEU A 216 -1.45 -8.00 5.74
N TYR A 217 -2.58 -7.34 5.48
CA TYR A 217 -2.73 -6.44 4.34
C TYR A 217 -1.74 -5.27 4.37
N LEU A 218 -1.61 -4.59 5.52
CA LEU A 218 -0.67 -3.47 5.66
C LEU A 218 0.79 -3.92 5.55
N PHE A 219 1.13 -5.09 6.09
CA PHE A 219 2.49 -5.63 6.02
C PHE A 219 2.89 -5.98 4.61
N ASP A 220 2.01 -6.63 3.86
CA ASP A 220 2.21 -6.96 2.45
C ASP A 220 2.43 -5.68 1.63
N LEU A 221 1.59 -4.66 1.83
CA LEU A 221 1.78 -3.37 1.16
C LEU A 221 3.15 -2.74 1.47
N ILE A 222 3.58 -2.80 2.73
CA ILE A 222 4.89 -2.28 3.13
C ILE A 222 6.02 -3.03 2.43
N GLU A 223 5.94 -4.36 2.34
CA GLU A 223 6.97 -5.17 1.67
C GLU A 223 7.06 -4.83 0.19
N GLN A 224 5.93 -4.68 -0.49
CA GLN A 224 5.93 -4.29 -1.90
C GLN A 224 6.50 -2.87 -2.10
N LEU A 225 6.15 -1.93 -1.22
CA LEU A 225 6.69 -0.57 -1.24
C LEU A 225 8.20 -0.51 -0.92
N GLN A 226 8.72 -1.48 -0.17
CA GLN A 226 10.16 -1.63 0.10
C GLN A 226 10.92 -2.11 -1.15
N ILE A 227 10.34 -3.05 -1.90
CA ILE A 227 11.00 -3.73 -3.02
C ILE A 227 10.95 -2.90 -4.32
N ARG A 228 10.01 -1.95 -4.43
CA ARG A 228 9.77 -1.15 -5.65
C ARG A 228 11.09 -0.64 -6.25
N LYS A 229 11.45 -1.18 -7.42
CA LYS A 229 12.57 -0.72 -8.23
C LYS A 229 12.17 0.58 -8.93
N VAL A 230 12.99 1.62 -8.81
CA VAL A 230 12.79 2.86 -9.56
C VAL A 230 13.03 2.55 -11.04
N ILE A 231 11.97 2.59 -11.85
CA ILE A 231 12.07 2.46 -13.31
C ILE A 231 12.17 3.87 -13.87
N ALA A 232 13.28 4.21 -14.52
CA ALA A 232 13.38 5.46 -15.27
C ALA A 232 12.35 5.43 -16.41
N LYS A 233 11.45 6.43 -16.45
CA LYS A 233 10.40 6.52 -17.48
C LYS A 233 10.60 7.79 -18.30
N ASN A 234 10.68 7.64 -19.63
CA ASN A 234 10.48 8.71 -20.59
C ASN A 234 9.14 8.46 -21.30
N THR A 235 8.22 9.44 -21.23
CA THR A 235 6.84 9.31 -21.74
C THR A 235 6.73 9.40 -23.26
N THR A 236 7.81 9.76 -23.95
CA THR A 236 7.85 9.90 -25.41
C THR A 236 8.47 8.68 -26.10
N MET A 237 8.98 7.71 -25.34
CA MET A 237 9.57 6.47 -25.84
C MET A 237 8.49 5.38 -25.97
N PRO A 238 8.41 4.68 -27.12
CA PRO A 238 7.41 3.62 -27.34
C PRO A 238 7.84 2.21 -26.87
N PHE A 239 8.95 2.06 -26.14
CA PHE A 239 9.51 0.75 -25.76
C PHE A 239 9.89 0.67 -24.27
N ASP A 240 10.30 -0.52 -23.81
CA ASP A 240 10.84 -0.74 -22.46
C ASP A 240 12.13 0.07 -22.25
N ASN A 241 12.01 1.13 -21.43
CA ASN A 241 13.09 2.05 -21.13
C ASN A 241 14.27 1.40 -20.40
N ALA A 242 14.04 0.33 -19.64
CA ALA A 242 15.09 -0.34 -18.89
C ALA A 242 15.98 -1.17 -19.82
N ILE A 243 15.38 -2.01 -20.66
CA ILE A 243 16.11 -2.80 -21.67
C ILE A 243 16.83 -1.87 -22.63
N TRP A 244 16.15 -0.85 -23.14
CA TRP A 244 16.75 0.13 -24.04
C TRP A 244 17.95 0.84 -23.42
N GLY A 245 17.82 1.32 -22.17
CA GLY A 245 18.92 1.97 -21.45
C GLY A 245 20.12 1.04 -21.22
N GLN A 246 19.85 -0.23 -20.91
CA GLN A 246 20.89 -1.27 -20.80
C GLN A 246 21.63 -1.48 -22.12
N GLU A 247 20.90 -1.68 -23.22
CA GLU A 247 21.49 -1.87 -24.56
C GLU A 247 22.39 -0.68 -24.97
N LYS A 248 21.94 0.55 -24.72
CA LYS A 248 22.73 1.76 -25.03
C LYS A 248 23.99 1.87 -24.18
N THR A 249 23.87 1.57 -22.89
CA THR A 249 25.03 1.58 -21.98
C THR A 249 26.02 0.47 -22.33
N GLU A 250 25.54 -0.73 -22.66
CA GLU A 250 26.38 -1.84 -23.11
C GLU A 250 27.10 -1.51 -24.42
N THR A 251 26.42 -0.87 -25.36
CA THR A 251 27.03 -0.41 -26.62
C THR A 251 28.17 0.59 -26.34
N LEU A 252 27.96 1.54 -25.42
CA LEU A 252 29.01 2.48 -25.01
C LEU A 252 30.20 1.76 -24.38
N LEU A 253 29.96 0.78 -23.51
CA LEU A 253 31.03 -0.03 -22.91
C LEU A 253 31.82 -0.80 -23.98
N LYS A 254 31.14 -1.41 -24.95
CA LYS A 254 31.77 -2.08 -26.09
C LYS A 254 32.63 -1.13 -26.93
N GLN A 255 32.17 0.10 -27.14
CA GLN A 255 32.94 1.13 -27.86
C GLN A 255 34.18 1.57 -27.07
N VAL A 256 34.09 1.66 -25.73
CA VAL A 256 35.25 1.96 -24.86
C VAL A 256 36.28 0.83 -24.95
N ILE A 257 35.84 -0.42 -24.80
CA ILE A 257 36.69 -1.61 -24.95
C ILE A 257 37.39 -1.60 -26.32
N SER A 258 36.62 -1.41 -27.40
CA SER A 258 37.19 -1.34 -28.75
C SER A 258 38.20 -0.21 -28.93
N SER A 259 38.04 0.92 -28.21
CA SER A 259 39.00 2.03 -28.27
C SER A 259 40.30 1.67 -27.56
N LEU A 260 40.23 0.99 -26.41
CA LEU A 260 41.40 0.47 -25.71
C LEU A 260 42.15 -0.55 -26.57
N ASP A 261 41.44 -1.48 -27.21
CA ASP A 261 42.05 -2.45 -28.14
C ASP A 261 42.77 -1.77 -29.32
N LEU A 262 42.27 -0.61 -29.78
CA LEU A 262 42.92 0.17 -30.84
C LEU A 262 44.21 0.82 -30.35
N PHE A 263 44.25 1.31 -29.10
CA PHE A 263 45.47 1.83 -28.50
C PHE A 263 46.53 0.73 -28.35
N ASP A 264 46.15 -0.43 -27.79
CA ASP A 264 47.06 -1.57 -27.61
C ASP A 264 47.64 -2.04 -28.95
N LYS A 265 46.81 -2.09 -30.01
CA LYS A 265 47.27 -2.40 -31.38
C LYS A 265 48.20 -1.34 -31.95
N ASN A 266 48.00 -0.07 -31.63
CA ASN A 266 48.88 1.00 -32.14
C ASN A 266 50.26 0.98 -31.47
N GLU A 267 50.35 0.58 -30.21
CA GLU A 267 51.61 0.47 -29.48
C GLU A 267 52.57 -0.53 -30.14
N ILE A 268 52.06 -1.64 -30.67
CA ILE A 268 52.86 -2.67 -31.34
C ILE A 268 53.15 -2.35 -32.82
N ARG A 269 52.46 -1.37 -33.41
CA ARG A 269 52.67 -0.97 -34.81
C ARG A 269 53.95 -0.14 -34.97
N THR A 270 54.66 -0.40 -36.05
CA THR A 270 55.93 0.29 -36.41
C THR A 270 55.85 1.02 -37.74
N ASP A 271 54.72 0.95 -38.45
CA ASP A 271 54.54 1.61 -39.74
C ASP A 271 54.29 3.12 -39.60
N GLU A 272 54.62 3.86 -40.65
CA GLU A 272 54.54 5.33 -40.69
C GLU A 272 53.10 5.87 -40.60
N SER A 273 52.09 5.04 -40.90
CA SER A 273 50.68 5.46 -40.93
C SER A 273 49.95 5.21 -39.61
N LYS A 274 50.58 4.51 -38.65
CA LYS A 274 49.91 4.03 -37.42
C LYS A 274 49.14 5.11 -36.67
N ASP A 275 49.74 6.29 -36.46
CA ASP A 275 49.13 7.36 -35.69
C ASP A 275 48.00 8.05 -36.46
N THR A 276 48.10 8.11 -37.78
CA THR A 276 47.05 8.66 -38.65
C THR A 276 45.82 7.75 -38.65
N ASP A 277 46.04 6.45 -38.79
CA ASP A 277 44.98 5.43 -38.75
C ASP A 277 44.31 5.38 -37.37
N LEU A 278 45.09 5.45 -36.29
CA LEU A 278 44.59 5.49 -34.93
C LEU A 278 43.69 6.71 -34.72
N LYS A 279 44.14 7.91 -35.13
CA LYS A 279 43.35 9.14 -35.02
C LYS A 279 42.02 9.04 -35.77
N ALA A 280 42.03 8.52 -37.00
CA ALA A 280 40.82 8.36 -37.80
C ALA A 280 39.85 7.36 -37.14
N SER A 281 40.36 6.23 -36.68
CA SER A 281 39.57 5.17 -36.04
C SER A 281 38.95 5.64 -34.73
N ILE A 282 39.74 6.27 -33.86
CA ILE A 282 39.27 6.81 -32.58
C ILE A 282 38.22 7.90 -32.80
N ARG A 283 38.42 8.78 -33.79
CA ARG A 283 37.44 9.82 -34.12
C ARG A 283 36.08 9.21 -34.51
N GLY A 284 36.08 8.21 -35.39
CA GLY A 284 34.86 7.50 -35.77
C GLY A 284 34.17 6.83 -34.57
N THR A 285 34.94 6.23 -33.66
CA THR A 285 34.39 5.63 -32.44
C THR A 285 33.77 6.68 -31.52
N PHE A 286 34.41 7.82 -31.30
CA PHE A 286 33.85 8.90 -30.48
C PHE A 286 32.59 9.53 -31.09
N GLU A 287 32.55 9.69 -32.42
CA GLU A 287 31.34 10.17 -33.11
C GLU A 287 30.17 9.19 -32.91
N SER A 288 30.44 7.88 -32.98
CA SER A 288 29.46 6.83 -32.70
C SER A 288 29.04 6.76 -31.21
N MET A 289 29.97 6.93 -30.26
CA MET A 289 29.64 7.04 -28.83
C MET A 289 28.74 8.24 -28.55
N THR A 290 29.02 9.37 -29.21
CA THR A 290 28.26 10.61 -29.06
C THR A 290 26.79 10.43 -29.45
N PHE A 291 26.49 9.57 -30.43
CA PHE A 291 25.10 9.19 -30.74
C PHE A 291 24.38 8.58 -29.53
N ASN A 292 24.95 7.54 -28.93
CA ASN A 292 24.32 6.84 -27.80
C ASN A 292 24.27 7.72 -26.55
N LEU A 293 25.31 8.53 -26.30
CA LEU A 293 25.33 9.48 -25.18
C LEU A 293 24.26 10.56 -25.32
N THR A 294 24.11 11.16 -26.51
CA THR A 294 23.08 12.19 -26.73
C THR A 294 21.66 11.61 -26.68
N LYS A 295 21.47 10.36 -27.11
CA LYS A 295 20.20 9.64 -26.91
C LYS A 295 19.89 9.39 -25.43
N LEU A 296 20.87 8.92 -24.64
CA LEU A 296 20.70 8.77 -23.18
C LEU A 296 20.42 10.12 -22.52
N TYR A 297 21.14 11.17 -22.92
CA TYR A 297 20.93 12.53 -22.42
C TYR A 297 19.50 13.01 -22.70
N SER A 298 19.02 12.87 -23.94
CA SER A 298 17.62 13.16 -24.31
C SER A 298 16.63 12.33 -23.48
N PHE A 299 16.91 11.03 -23.29
CA PHE A 299 16.07 10.15 -22.48
C PHE A 299 15.86 10.69 -21.06
N PHE A 300 16.94 11.04 -20.36
CA PHE A 300 16.88 11.59 -19.00
C PHE A 300 16.34 13.02 -18.95
N SER A 301 16.29 13.70 -20.08
CA SER A 301 15.77 15.07 -20.21
C SER A 301 14.32 15.13 -20.68
N SER A 302 13.62 13.98 -20.76
CA SER A 302 12.27 13.87 -21.34
C SER A 302 12.17 14.40 -22.78
N GLY A 303 13.28 14.33 -23.53
CA GLY A 303 13.33 14.68 -24.94
C GLY A 303 12.67 13.64 -25.83
N LYS A 304 12.38 14.02 -27.09
CA LYS A 304 11.77 13.12 -28.08
C LYS A 304 12.71 11.96 -28.42
N TRP A 305 12.14 10.79 -28.68
CA TRP A 305 12.88 9.59 -29.05
C TRP A 305 13.70 9.73 -30.34
N ASP A 306 13.19 10.44 -31.35
CA ASP A 306 13.70 10.49 -32.72
C ASP A 306 14.82 11.53 -32.93
N VAL A 307 15.28 12.21 -31.88
CA VAL A 307 16.29 13.27 -31.99
C VAL A 307 17.65 12.75 -32.46
N VAL A 308 18.32 13.50 -33.33
CA VAL A 308 19.67 13.20 -33.83
C VAL A 308 20.61 14.33 -33.40
N ASP A 309 20.84 14.38 -32.10
CA ASP A 309 21.54 15.48 -31.43
C ASP A 309 23.07 15.40 -31.52
N GLN A 310 23.60 14.27 -31.97
CA GLN A 310 25.05 14.02 -32.02
C GLN A 310 25.80 15.14 -32.74
N LYS A 311 25.21 15.73 -33.79
CA LYS A 311 25.83 16.77 -34.61
C LYS A 311 26.18 18.00 -33.79
N TYR A 312 25.36 18.37 -32.82
CA TYR A 312 25.68 19.51 -31.95
C TYR A 312 26.97 19.27 -31.18
N ILE A 313 27.21 18.05 -30.69
CA ILE A 313 28.44 17.73 -29.96
C ILE A 313 29.63 17.53 -30.93
N VAL A 314 29.39 16.86 -32.07
CA VAL A 314 30.43 16.55 -33.07
C VAL A 314 30.89 17.80 -33.85
N ASP A 315 30.04 18.81 -33.99
CA ASP A 315 30.37 20.02 -34.75
C ASP A 315 30.65 21.21 -33.83
N GLU A 316 29.85 21.38 -32.76
CA GLU A 316 29.87 22.58 -31.91
C GLU A 316 30.50 22.35 -30.51
N ARG A 317 30.87 21.11 -30.16
CA ARG A 317 31.54 20.73 -28.89
C ARG A 317 30.79 21.26 -27.66
N GLU A 318 31.47 22.03 -26.80
CA GLU A 318 30.92 22.63 -25.57
C GLU A 318 29.72 23.54 -25.85
N ASN A 319 29.74 24.27 -26.97
CA ASN A 319 28.60 25.11 -27.37
C ASN A 319 27.40 24.25 -27.78
N GLY A 320 27.65 23.08 -28.37
CA GLY A 320 26.63 22.09 -28.66
C GLY A 320 25.93 21.58 -27.40
N LEU A 321 26.67 21.33 -26.32
CA LEU A 321 26.08 20.93 -25.04
C LEU A 321 25.19 22.04 -24.45
N LYS A 322 25.62 23.30 -24.52
CA LYS A 322 24.79 24.45 -24.09
C LYS A 322 23.49 24.53 -24.89
N LYS A 323 23.56 24.30 -26.20
CA LYS A 323 22.40 24.27 -27.09
C LYS A 323 21.42 23.15 -26.72
N LEU A 324 21.93 21.96 -26.41
CA LEU A 324 21.11 20.83 -25.94
C LEU A 324 20.42 21.14 -24.61
N LYS A 325 21.14 21.73 -23.64
CA LYS A 325 20.53 22.20 -22.39
C LYS A 325 19.38 23.18 -22.64
N GLY A 326 19.56 24.11 -23.59
CA GLY A 326 18.51 25.03 -24.03
C GLY A 326 17.30 24.34 -24.63
N ILE A 327 17.52 23.38 -25.55
CA ILE A 327 16.46 22.58 -26.19
C ILE A 327 15.63 21.83 -25.15
N TYR A 328 16.28 21.26 -24.15
CA TYR A 328 15.63 20.46 -23.10
C TYR A 328 15.19 21.28 -21.87
N GLY A 329 15.36 22.60 -21.89
CA GLY A 329 14.94 23.47 -20.78
C GLY A 329 15.69 23.23 -19.47
N ILE A 330 16.91 22.69 -19.52
CA ILE A 330 17.75 22.42 -18.34
C ILE A 330 18.48 23.70 -17.97
N LYS A 331 18.19 24.26 -16.80
CA LYS A 331 18.88 25.45 -16.28
C LYS A 331 20.30 25.07 -15.83
N ASP A 332 21.28 25.89 -16.17
CA ASP A 332 22.65 25.73 -15.65
C ASP A 332 22.67 25.91 -14.12
N GLU A 333 23.39 25.05 -13.41
CA GLU A 333 23.47 25.01 -11.93
C GLU A 333 23.85 26.35 -11.29
N LYS A 334 24.48 27.26 -12.05
CA LYS A 334 24.80 28.63 -11.58
C LYS A 334 23.59 29.56 -11.41
N GLN A 335 22.39 29.17 -11.85
CA GLN A 335 21.15 29.95 -11.70
C GLN A 335 20.20 29.41 -10.62
N GLN A 336 20.56 28.34 -9.92
CA GLN A 336 19.76 27.78 -8.82
C GLN A 336 20.17 28.29 -7.43
N ALA A 337 21.15 29.18 -7.34
CA ALA A 337 21.68 29.76 -6.09
C ALA A 337 21.33 31.25 -5.87
N THR A 338 20.34 31.76 -6.58
CA THR A 338 19.64 33.05 -6.33
C THR A 338 18.16 32.78 -6.41
#